data_AF-A0A520K2B5-F1
#
_entry.id   AF-A0A520K2B5-F1
#
_cell.length_a   1.000
_cell.length_b   1.000
_cell.length_c   1.000
_cell.angle_alpha   90.00
_cell.angle_beta   90.00
_cell.angle_gamma   90.00
#
_symmetry.space_group_name_H-M   'P 1'
#
loop_
_entity.id
_entity.type
_entity.pdbx_description
1 polymer ?
#
loop_
_entity_poly.entity_id
_entity_poly.type
_entity_poly.pdbx_seq_one_letter_code
_entity_poly.pdbx_strand_id
1 'polypeptide(L)'
;MQKHQLLAGLLALSVLCIVLTSGCVQEKGATPTPPPSAPPTLSTSVAGGLKTCTELNGYVCEVGDECPGEWLDASDTFSCCSKPCTSSIREAGVLTIEPFEPNPENEELGDVT
;
A
#
# COMPACT_ATOMS: atom_id res chain seq x y z
N MET A 1 -19.37 -0.55 42.77
CA MET A 1 -18.72 0.69 42.28
C MET A 1 -17.37 0.38 41.57
N GLN A 2 -17.32 -0.62 40.68
CA GLN A 2 -16.05 -1.19 40.20
C GLN A 2 -15.81 -1.03 38.69
N LYS A 3 -16.82 -0.54 37.94
CA LYS A 3 -16.75 -0.35 36.48
C LYS A 3 -15.98 0.90 36.06
N HIS A 4 -15.91 1.94 36.90
CA HIS A 4 -15.21 3.19 36.57
C HIS A 4 -13.67 3.10 36.71
N GLN A 5 -13.15 2.17 37.51
CA GLN A 5 -11.71 1.95 37.66
C GLN A 5 -11.07 1.32 36.40
N LEU A 6 -11.82 0.47 35.68
CA LEU A 6 -11.32 -0.17 34.45
C LEU A 6 -11.21 0.80 33.26
N LEU A 7 -12.16 1.74 33.13
CA LEU A 7 -12.15 2.72 32.03
C LEU A 7 -10.96 3.69 32.14
N ALA A 8 -10.63 4.12 33.35
CA ALA A 8 -9.50 5.03 33.59
C ALA A 8 -8.15 4.38 33.23
N GLY A 9 -7.98 3.08 33.51
CA GLY A 9 -6.77 2.33 33.14
C GLY A 9 -6.60 2.16 31.63
N LEU A 10 -7.69 1.89 30.90
CA LEU A 10 -7.68 1.75 29.44
C LEU A 10 -7.31 3.06 28.72
N LEU A 11 -7.81 4.20 29.20
CA LEU A 11 -7.48 5.52 28.64
C LEU A 11 -6.01 5.91 28.89
N ALA A 12 -5.46 5.58 30.06
CA ALA A 12 -4.04 5.83 30.35
C ALA A 12 -3.11 4.99 29.46
N LEU A 13 -3.47 3.73 29.19
CA LEU A 13 -2.71 2.83 28.33
C LEU A 13 -2.70 3.32 26.87
N SER A 14 -3.83 3.81 26.36
CA SER A 14 -3.94 4.30 24.98
C SER A 14 -3.12 5.57 24.73
N VAL A 15 -3.08 6.49 25.70
CA VAL A 15 -2.28 7.73 25.57
C VAL A 15 -0.78 7.42 25.56
N LEU A 16 -0.32 6.43 26.34
CA LEU A 16 1.10 6.06 26.39
C LEU A 16 1.61 5.50 25.06
N CYS A 17 0.78 4.74 24.32
CA CYS A 17 1.13 4.23 22.99
C CYS A 17 1.30 5.35 21.95
N ILE A 18 0.46 6.39 21.98
CA ILE A 18 0.50 7.49 20.99
C ILE A 18 1.78 8.34 21.17
N VAL A 19 2.26 8.51 22.41
CA VAL A 19 3.49 9.28 22.70
C VAL A 19 4.74 8.52 22.25
N LEU A 20 4.74 7.18 22.28
CA LEU A 20 5.89 6.36 21.87
C LEU A 20 6.07 6.27 20.35
N THR A 21 5.01 6.42 19.55
CA THR A 21 5.08 6.30 18.08
C THR A 21 5.43 7.60 17.37
N SER A 22 5.41 8.75 18.05
CA SER A 22 5.61 10.07 17.42
C SER A 22 7.08 10.50 17.29
N GLY A 23 8.04 9.59 17.54
CA GLY A 23 9.47 9.91 17.71
C GLY A 23 10.39 9.70 16.49
N CYS A 24 9.89 9.53 15.27
CA CYS A 24 10.74 9.30 14.09
C CYS A 24 10.40 10.24 12.91
N VAL A 25 10.50 11.56 13.11
CA VAL A 25 10.76 12.48 11.98
C VAL A 25 12.25 12.79 12.00
N GLN A 26 13.04 11.96 11.32
CA GLN A 26 14.36 12.38 10.87
C GLN A 26 14.17 13.29 9.67
N GLU A 27 14.23 14.59 9.92
CA GLU A 27 14.46 15.62 8.90
C GLU A 27 15.86 15.39 8.31
N LYS A 28 15.93 14.48 7.34
CA LYS A 28 17.12 14.24 6.55
C LYS A 28 17.23 15.33 5.51
N GLY A 29 18.03 16.35 5.85
CA GLY A 29 18.97 17.01 4.96
C GLY A 29 18.39 17.72 3.73
N ALA A 30 18.65 19.03 3.67
CA ALA A 30 18.49 19.87 2.48
C ALA A 30 18.88 19.12 1.19
N THR A 31 17.90 18.97 0.30
CA THR A 31 18.14 18.50 -1.07
C THR A 31 18.63 19.69 -1.89
N PRO A 32 19.85 19.65 -2.45
CA PRO A 32 20.28 20.62 -3.46
C PRO A 32 19.39 20.47 -4.70
N THR A 33 18.89 21.59 -5.21
CA THR A 33 18.07 21.66 -6.42
C THR A 33 18.80 21.00 -7.60
N PRO A 34 18.25 19.95 -8.24
CA PRO A 34 18.89 19.37 -9.41
C PRO A 34 18.78 20.34 -10.60
N PRO A 35 19.83 20.44 -11.44
CA PRO A 35 19.79 21.20 -12.69
C PRO A 35 18.79 20.59 -13.70
N PRO A 36 18.31 21.38 -14.67
CA PRO A 36 17.24 20.99 -15.58
C PRO A 36 17.62 19.78 -16.45
N SER A 37 16.71 18.79 -16.46
CA SER A 37 16.53 17.73 -17.46
C SER A 37 17.79 17.26 -18.20
N ALA A 38 18.65 16.54 -17.48
CA ALA A 38 19.37 15.43 -18.11
C ALA A 38 18.42 14.22 -18.20
N PRO A 39 18.44 13.42 -19.28
CA PRO A 39 17.71 12.14 -19.34
C PRO A 39 18.08 11.28 -18.12
N PRO A 40 17.18 10.44 -17.59
CA PRO A 40 17.48 9.61 -16.44
C PRO A 40 18.70 8.76 -16.78
N THR A 41 19.83 9.06 -16.16
CA THR A 41 20.99 8.19 -16.19
C THR A 41 20.56 6.93 -15.48
N LEU A 42 20.17 5.92 -16.25
CA LEU A 42 20.02 4.56 -15.80
C LEU A 42 21.31 4.25 -15.05
N SER A 43 21.26 4.19 -13.72
CA SER A 43 22.36 3.65 -12.92
C SER A 43 22.45 2.20 -13.31
N THR A 44 23.21 1.92 -14.36
CA THR A 44 23.66 0.59 -14.74
C THR A 44 24.50 0.11 -13.58
N SER A 45 23.82 -0.54 -12.63
CA SER A 45 24.41 -1.28 -11.54
C SER A 45 25.45 -2.20 -12.15
N VAL A 46 26.68 -1.95 -11.71
CA VAL A 46 27.92 -2.64 -12.05
C VAL A 46 27.69 -4.13 -12.17
N ALA A 47 28.30 -4.73 -13.20
CA ALA A 47 28.42 -6.14 -13.60
C ALA A 47 28.59 -7.19 -12.46
N GLY A 48 27.66 -7.24 -11.51
CA GLY A 48 27.34 -8.38 -10.68
C GLY A 48 25.92 -8.75 -11.06
N GLY A 49 25.74 -9.89 -11.72
CA GLY A 49 24.45 -10.32 -12.24
C GLY A 49 23.35 -10.11 -11.20
N LEU A 50 22.33 -9.34 -11.57
CA LEU A 50 21.14 -9.17 -10.75
C LEU A 50 20.57 -10.55 -10.46
N LYS A 51 20.50 -10.89 -9.17
CA LYS A 51 19.96 -12.17 -8.72
C LYS A 51 18.47 -12.23 -9.01
N THR A 52 17.98 -13.42 -9.31
CA THR A 52 16.54 -13.66 -9.39
C THR A 52 15.90 -13.52 -8.02
N CYS A 53 14.59 -13.28 -7.98
CA CYS A 53 13.84 -13.15 -6.72
C CYS A 53 14.00 -14.38 -5.83
N THR A 54 14.03 -15.58 -6.44
CA THR A 54 14.27 -16.84 -5.74
C THR A 54 15.68 -16.91 -5.12
N GLU A 55 16.71 -16.43 -5.84
CA GLU A 55 18.08 -16.36 -5.30
C GLU A 55 18.23 -15.35 -4.16
N LEU A 56 17.34 -14.35 -4.11
CA LEU A 56 17.25 -13.39 -3.02
C LEU A 56 16.39 -13.88 -1.84
N ASN A 57 15.91 -15.14 -1.89
CA ASN A 57 14.97 -15.70 -0.91
C ASN A 57 13.67 -14.88 -0.79
N GLY A 58 13.25 -14.25 -1.89
CA GLY A 58 12.03 -13.47 -1.96
C GLY A 58 10.83 -14.24 -2.53
N TYR A 59 9.67 -13.58 -2.48
CA TYR A 59 8.39 -14.05 -2.98
C TYR A 59 7.90 -13.10 -4.05
N VAL A 60 7.50 -13.63 -5.21
CA VAL A 60 6.92 -12.83 -6.29
C VAL A 60 5.46 -12.53 -5.95
N CYS A 61 5.12 -11.24 -5.79
CA CYS A 61 3.75 -10.80 -5.54
C CYS A 61 2.97 -10.60 -6.84
N GLU A 62 1.67 -10.89 -6.81
CA GLU A 62 0.77 -10.55 -7.91
C GLU A 62 0.39 -9.06 -7.87
N VAL A 63 -0.15 -8.56 -8.98
CA VAL A 63 -0.62 -7.17 -9.04
C VAL A 63 -1.77 -6.98 -8.06
N GLY A 64 -1.60 -6.04 -7.12
CA GLY A 64 -2.60 -5.75 -6.08
C GLY A 64 -2.36 -6.47 -4.76
N ASP A 65 -1.36 -7.35 -4.69
CA ASP A 65 -0.88 -7.86 -3.41
C ASP A 65 -0.05 -6.80 -2.67
N GLU A 66 -0.10 -6.87 -1.35
CA GLU A 66 0.73 -6.06 -0.47
C GLU A 66 1.97 -6.85 -0.05
N CYS A 67 3.13 -6.18 -0.05
CA CYS A 67 4.37 -6.72 0.51
C CYS A 67 4.51 -6.23 1.96
N PRO A 68 4.34 -7.11 2.97
CA PRO A 68 4.51 -6.71 4.38
C PRO A 68 5.99 -6.53 4.77
N GLY A 69 6.92 -6.70 3.83
CA GLY A 69 8.35 -6.60 4.01
C GLY A 69 8.98 -5.51 3.14
N GLU A 70 10.18 -5.79 2.65
CA GLU A 70 10.92 -4.89 1.77
C GLU A 70 10.84 -5.39 0.33
N TRP A 71 10.72 -4.45 -0.61
CA TRP A 71 10.83 -4.73 -2.03
C TRP A 71 12.29 -4.98 -2.39
N LEU A 72 12.57 -6.17 -2.91
CA LEU A 72 13.90 -6.60 -3.32
C LEU A 72 14.08 -6.33 -4.81
N ASP A 73 15.27 -5.86 -5.18
CA ASP A 73 15.65 -5.63 -6.58
C ASP A 73 16.08 -6.96 -7.21
N ALA A 74 15.20 -7.56 -8.01
CA ALA A 74 15.42 -8.83 -8.70
C ALA A 74 15.50 -8.64 -10.22
N SER A 75 16.27 -9.49 -10.90
CA SER A 75 16.39 -9.42 -12.38
C SER A 75 15.17 -9.90 -13.14
N ASP A 76 14.42 -10.85 -12.57
CA ASP A 76 13.32 -11.53 -13.24
C ASP A 76 11.96 -10.92 -12.94
N THR A 77 11.84 -10.12 -11.87
CA THR A 77 10.58 -9.49 -11.47
C THR A 77 10.79 -8.16 -10.74
N PHE A 78 9.84 -7.24 -10.92
CA PHE A 78 9.77 -5.98 -10.20
C PHE A 78 8.93 -6.08 -8.91
N SER A 79 8.34 -7.25 -8.64
CA SER A 79 7.43 -7.50 -7.51
C SER A 79 8.01 -8.52 -6.54
N CYS A 80 9.33 -8.50 -6.31
CA CYS A 80 9.99 -9.38 -5.36
C CYS A 80 9.88 -8.84 -3.93
N CYS A 81 9.24 -9.57 -3.04
CA CYS A 81 9.07 -9.20 -1.63
C CYS A 81 9.94 -10.08 -0.73
N SER A 82 10.55 -9.51 0.31
CA SER A 82 11.32 -10.28 1.30
C SER A 82 10.46 -11.19 2.19
N LYS A 83 9.14 -11.04 2.14
CA LYS A 83 8.14 -11.78 2.92
C LYS A 83 7.05 -12.32 1.99
N PRO A 84 6.27 -13.33 2.41
CA PRO A 84 5.10 -13.77 1.65
C PRO A 84 4.11 -12.62 1.47
N CYS A 85 3.66 -12.43 0.23
CA CYS A 85 2.73 -11.37 -0.13
C CYS A 85 1.35 -11.62 0.49
N THR A 86 0.68 -10.54 0.86
CA THR A 86 -0.67 -10.58 1.42
C THR A 86 -1.65 -10.02 0.39
N SER A 87 -2.53 -10.88 -0.10
CA SER A 87 -3.58 -10.48 -1.03
C SER A 87 -4.65 -9.67 -0.31
N SER A 88 -4.65 -8.35 -0.52
CA SER A 88 -5.60 -7.40 0.08
C SER A 88 -7.06 -7.64 -0.34
N ILE A 89 -7.29 -8.47 -1.37
CA ILE A 89 -8.62 -8.77 -1.92
C ILE A 89 -9.38 -9.79 -1.04
N ARG A 90 -8.75 -10.48 -0.08
CA ARG A 90 -9.45 -11.52 0.71
C ARG A 90 -10.25 -10.98 1.90
N GLU A 91 -10.09 -9.71 2.26
CA GLU A 91 -10.96 -9.01 3.22
C GLU A 91 -11.70 -7.82 2.58
N ALA A 92 -11.72 -7.72 1.25
CA ALA A 92 -12.81 -7.04 0.57
C ALA A 92 -14.01 -7.99 0.67
N GLY A 93 -14.78 -7.86 1.75
CA GLY A 93 -16.13 -8.39 1.80
C GLY A 93 -16.78 -8.15 0.45
N VAL A 94 -17.39 -9.21 -0.09
CA VAL A 94 -18.35 -9.20 -1.20
C VAL A 94 -18.64 -7.77 -1.63
N LEU A 95 -18.02 -7.34 -2.74
CA LEU A 95 -18.55 -6.22 -3.48
C LEU A 95 -19.93 -6.71 -3.93
N THR A 96 -20.94 -6.53 -3.08
CA THR A 96 -22.35 -6.59 -3.46
C THR A 96 -22.48 -5.52 -4.52
N ILE A 97 -22.31 -5.95 -5.76
CA ILE A 97 -22.82 -5.24 -6.92
C ILE A 97 -24.33 -5.31 -6.67
N GLU A 98 -24.88 -4.30 -6.01
CA GLU A 98 -26.33 -4.16 -5.92
C GLU A 98 -26.81 -4.15 -7.37
N PRO A 99 -27.68 -5.09 -7.78
CA PRO A 99 -28.19 -5.13 -9.14
C PRO A 99 -28.83 -3.78 -9.39
N PHE A 100 -28.26 -3.03 -10.32
CA PHE A 100 -28.77 -1.74 -10.76
C PHE A 100 -30.21 -1.96 -11.22
N GLU A 101 -31.19 -1.63 -10.38
CA GLU A 101 -32.60 -1.69 -10.74
C GLU A 101 -32.82 -0.60 -11.80
N PRO A 102 -33.02 -0.96 -13.08
CA PRO A 102 -33.24 0.05 -14.10
C PRO A 102 -34.58 0.73 -13.79
N ASN A 103 -34.52 1.99 -13.35
CA ASN A 103 -35.69 2.82 -13.12
C ASN A 103 -36.45 3.00 -14.45
N PRO A 104 -37.68 2.48 -14.63
CA PRO A 104 -38.35 2.43 -15.93
C PRO A 104 -39.11 3.71 -16.31
N GLU A 105 -38.88 4.85 -15.65
CA GLU A 105 -39.73 6.05 -15.79
C GLU A 105 -39.20 7.12 -16.78
N ASN A 106 -38.44 6.72 -17.81
CA ASN A 106 -38.07 7.60 -18.91
C ASN A 106 -38.59 7.10 -20.28
N GLU A 107 -39.87 6.77 -20.37
CA GLU A 107 -40.61 6.63 -21.62
C GLU A 107 -41.47 7.88 -21.91
N GLU A 108 -40.84 9.05 -22.07
CA GLU A 108 -41.51 10.17 -22.76
C GLU A 108 -40.69 10.56 -23.99
N LEU A 109 -40.74 9.68 -25.00
CA LEU A 109 -40.41 10.06 -26.37
C LEU A 109 -41.46 11.09 -26.81
N GLY A 110 -41.07 12.36 -26.78
CA GLY A 110 -41.83 13.43 -27.40
C GLY A 110 -42.04 13.14 -28.88
N ASP A 111 -43.31 13.04 -29.26
CA ASP A 111 -43.79 13.07 -30.63
C ASP A 111 -43.44 14.43 -31.25
N VAL A 112 -42.46 14.45 -32.16
CA VAL A 112 -42.17 15.61 -33.00
C VAL A 112 -43.04 15.50 -34.26
N THR A 113 -44.27 15.99 -34.16
CA THR A 113 -45.10 16.35 -35.32
C THR A 113 -44.78 17.77 -35.77
#